data_AF-V4UK34-F1
#
_entry.id   AF-V4UK34-F1
#
_cell.length_a   1.000
_cell.length_b   1.000
_cell.length_c   1.000
_cell.angle_alpha   90.00
_cell.angle_beta   90.00
_cell.angle_gamma   90.00
#
_symmetry.space_group_name_H-M   'P 1'
#
loop_
_entity.id
_entity.type
_entity.pdbx_description
1 polymer ?
#
loop_
_entity_poly.entity_id
_entity_poly.type
_entity_poly.pdbx_seq_one_letter_code
_entity_poly.pdbx_strand_id
1 'polypeptide(L)'
;ERDKLVDDMTNKIHHLQSLLSKIKDDSSRAEERLNALEEEIRLLWAASRKNNFDIHNLESKALDAEDRLEEASLQVEKMSEIVTEQWIQIQHLEQALHMAQLRAANVQRQLMYARCTFLKFVKDFSEKHLPKLTGMLVPYLPGKGSILISFMSQVQHQFKRFFLAFKKFHHELQGFIKQEMVKNKLTAALANEELVFFVASALITFPILAAWVLLSSQFSKL
;
A
#
# COMPACT_ATOMS: atom_id res chain seq x y z
N GLU A 1 -101.23 -42.06 60.23
CA GLU A 1 -101.11 -41.10 59.09
C GLU A 1 -100.42 -39.79 59.48
N ARG A 2 -100.80 -39.12 60.58
CA ARG A 2 -100.16 -37.86 61.02
C ARG A 2 -98.65 -37.97 61.26
N ASP A 3 -98.17 -39.02 61.91
CA ASP A 3 -96.75 -39.15 62.24
C ASP A 3 -95.85 -39.28 60.99
N LYS A 4 -96.35 -39.92 59.93
CA LYS A 4 -95.65 -40.05 58.64
C LYS A 4 -95.55 -38.71 57.91
N LEU A 5 -96.56 -37.85 58.06
CA LEU A 5 -96.55 -36.48 57.50
C LEU A 5 -95.56 -35.58 58.25
N VAL A 6 -95.50 -35.70 59.58
CA VAL A 6 -94.55 -34.96 60.42
C VAL A 6 -93.11 -35.38 60.10
N ASP A 7 -92.85 -36.66 59.90
CA ASP A 7 -91.53 -37.18 59.51
C ASP A 7 -91.10 -36.67 58.12
N ASP A 8 -92.00 -36.70 57.12
CA ASP A 8 -91.75 -36.13 55.78
C ASP A 8 -91.43 -34.62 55.83
N MET A 9 -92.19 -33.85 56.61
CA MET A 9 -91.93 -32.43 56.82
C MET A 9 -90.58 -32.19 57.51
N THR A 10 -90.23 -33.02 58.50
CA THR A 10 -88.94 -32.94 59.19
C THR A 10 -87.77 -33.22 58.25
N ASN A 11 -87.89 -34.22 57.38
CA ASN A 11 -86.89 -34.54 56.35
C ASN A 11 -86.73 -33.40 55.33
N LYS A 12 -87.83 -32.76 54.92
CA LYS A 12 -87.80 -31.57 54.03
C LYS A 12 -87.13 -30.37 54.70
N ILE A 13 -87.40 -30.12 55.98
CA ILE A 13 -86.74 -29.05 56.74
C ILE A 13 -85.23 -29.29 56.80
N HIS A 14 -84.80 -30.51 57.11
CA HIS A 14 -83.37 -30.86 57.12
C HIS A 14 -82.72 -30.69 55.74
N HIS A 15 -83.42 -31.08 54.67
CA HIS A 15 -82.93 -30.89 53.30
C HIS A 15 -82.77 -29.41 52.94
N LEU A 16 -83.76 -28.57 53.27
CA LEU A 16 -83.70 -27.13 53.05
C LEU A 16 -82.59 -26.46 53.87
N GLN A 17 -82.39 -26.88 55.12
CA GLN A 17 -81.28 -26.39 55.96
C GLN A 17 -79.91 -26.77 55.38
N SER A 18 -79.77 -27.99 54.88
CA SER A 18 -78.55 -28.45 54.20
C SER A 18 -78.26 -27.65 52.93
N LEU A 19 -79.28 -27.41 52.09
CA LEU A 19 -79.17 -26.57 50.90
C LEU A 19 -78.81 -25.12 51.26
N LEU A 20 -79.43 -24.56 52.30
CA LEU A 20 -79.12 -23.20 52.76
C LEU A 20 -77.67 -23.09 53.23
N SER A 21 -77.17 -24.09 53.98
CA SER A 21 -75.77 -24.13 54.41
C SER A 21 -74.83 -24.19 53.21
N LYS A 22 -75.12 -25.05 52.23
CA LYS A 22 -74.32 -25.17 51.00
C LYS A 22 -74.29 -23.86 50.20
N ILE A 23 -75.44 -23.19 50.03
CA ILE A 23 -75.53 -21.90 49.34
C ILE A 23 -74.71 -20.84 50.08
N LYS A 24 -74.76 -20.82 51.41
CA LYS A 24 -73.97 -19.90 52.23
C LYS A 24 -72.46 -20.14 52.05
N ASP A 25 -72.03 -21.40 52.06
CA ASP A 25 -70.63 -21.76 51.85
C ASP A 25 -70.16 -21.38 50.44
N ASP A 26 -70.95 -21.70 49.41
CA ASP A 26 -70.65 -21.32 48.02
C ASP A 26 -70.63 -19.79 47.84
N SER A 27 -71.52 -19.06 48.51
CA SER A 27 -71.52 -17.59 48.53
C SER A 27 -70.25 -17.03 49.15
N SER A 28 -69.81 -17.58 50.29
CA SER A 28 -68.57 -17.13 50.95
C SER A 28 -67.34 -17.38 50.07
N ARG A 29 -67.27 -18.54 49.41
CA ARG A 29 -66.19 -18.87 48.47
C ARG A 29 -66.20 -17.96 47.24
N ALA A 30 -67.38 -17.56 46.76
CA ALA A 30 -67.51 -16.62 45.65
C ALA A 30 -67.00 -15.22 46.06
N GLU A 31 -67.30 -14.78 47.28
CA GLU A 31 -66.86 -13.49 47.82
C GLU A 31 -65.34 -13.43 48.01
N GLU A 32 -64.71 -14.50 48.50
CA GLU A 32 -63.25 -14.61 48.56
C GLU A 32 -62.60 -14.46 47.17
N ARG A 33 -63.18 -15.12 46.15
CA ARG A 33 -62.68 -15.03 44.77
C ARG A 33 -62.87 -13.64 44.18
N LEU A 34 -63.99 -12.97 44.47
CA LEU A 34 -64.24 -11.60 44.04
C LEU A 34 -63.21 -10.64 44.63
N ASN A 35 -62.91 -10.75 45.92
CA ASN A 35 -61.89 -9.93 46.58
C ASN A 35 -60.50 -10.16 46.00
N ALA A 36 -60.13 -11.41 45.71
CA ALA A 36 -58.85 -11.74 45.08
C ALA A 36 -58.72 -11.12 43.67
N LEU A 37 -59.80 -11.20 42.88
CA LEU A 37 -59.85 -10.59 41.54
C LEU A 37 -59.79 -9.06 41.61
N GLU A 38 -60.45 -8.44 42.59
CA GLU A 38 -60.39 -6.99 42.78
C GLU A 38 -58.98 -6.51 43.10
N GLU A 39 -58.25 -7.23 43.97
CA GLU A 39 -56.85 -6.93 44.25
C GLU A 39 -55.94 -7.13 43.02
N GLU A 40 -56.17 -8.18 42.23
CA GLU A 40 -55.44 -8.38 40.98
C GLU A 40 -55.69 -7.24 39.98
N ILE A 41 -56.94 -6.82 39.82
CA ILE A 41 -57.30 -5.66 38.99
C ILE A 41 -56.58 -4.40 39.50
N ARG A 42 -56.53 -4.17 40.81
CA ARG A 42 -55.84 -3.02 41.41
C ARG A 42 -54.34 -3.03 41.11
N LEU A 43 -53.69 -4.18 41.24
CA LEU A 43 -52.27 -4.35 40.92
C LEU A 43 -51.99 -4.14 39.43
N LEU A 44 -52.83 -4.70 38.56
CA LEU A 44 -52.72 -4.51 37.11
C LEU A 44 -52.89 -3.04 36.71
N TRP A 45 -53.81 -2.31 37.34
CA TRP A 45 -53.95 -0.87 37.13
C TRP A 45 -52.73 -0.08 37.56
N ALA A 46 -52.11 -0.44 38.69
CA ALA A 46 -50.88 0.20 39.15
C ALA A 46 -49.70 -0.08 38.19
N ALA A 47 -49.55 -1.33 37.75
CA ALA A 47 -48.53 -1.74 36.78
C ALA A 47 -48.74 -1.05 35.43
N SER A 48 -49.98 -0.98 34.93
CA SER A 48 -50.33 -0.30 33.68
C SER A 48 -49.92 1.18 33.70
N ARG A 49 -50.24 1.91 34.79
CA ARG A 49 -49.83 3.31 34.93
C ARG A 49 -48.31 3.49 34.94
N LYS A 50 -47.60 2.61 35.67
CA LYS A 50 -46.13 2.63 35.70
C LYS A 50 -45.54 2.38 34.32
N ASN A 51 -46.02 1.36 33.62
CA ASN A 51 -45.57 1.02 32.28
C ASN A 51 -45.82 2.17 31.30
N ASN A 52 -46.98 2.84 31.39
CA ASN A 52 -47.27 4.00 30.55
C ASN A 52 -46.28 5.15 30.76
N PHE A 53 -45.90 5.42 32.02
CA PHE A 53 -44.88 6.41 32.33
C PHE A 53 -43.49 6.01 31.79
N ASP A 54 -43.11 4.75 32.01
CA ASP A 54 -41.83 4.23 31.54
C ASP A 54 -41.74 4.27 30.00
N ILE A 55 -42.85 4.00 29.29
CA ILE A 55 -42.93 4.12 27.83
C ILE A 55 -42.64 5.55 27.38
N HIS A 56 -43.30 6.56 27.96
CA HIS A 56 -43.06 7.95 27.56
C HIS A 56 -41.62 8.42 27.87
N ASN A 57 -41.05 7.96 28.99
CA ASN A 57 -39.66 8.26 29.32
C ASN A 57 -38.68 7.61 28.32
N LEU A 58 -38.94 6.36 27.92
CA LEU A 58 -38.15 5.68 26.90
C LEU A 58 -38.29 6.33 25.52
N GLU A 59 -39.50 6.74 25.15
CA GLU A 59 -39.77 7.46 23.90
C GLU A 59 -39.00 8.79 23.84
N SER A 60 -39.04 9.60 24.91
CA SER A 60 -38.27 10.84 24.97
C SER A 60 -36.76 10.61 24.86
N LYS A 61 -36.23 9.55 25.47
CA LYS A 61 -34.80 9.19 25.37
C LYS A 61 -34.43 8.67 23.99
N ALA A 62 -35.34 7.95 23.34
CA ALA A 62 -35.12 7.46 21.98
C ALA A 62 -35.03 8.64 20.99
N LEU A 63 -35.90 9.64 21.13
CA LEU A 63 -35.87 10.86 20.33
C LEU A 63 -34.57 11.66 20.55
N ASP A 64 -34.15 11.89 21.80
CA ASP A 64 -32.85 12.55 22.08
C ASP A 64 -31.66 11.78 21.47
N ALA A 65 -31.69 10.45 21.54
CA ALA A 65 -30.65 9.62 20.95
C ALA A 65 -30.65 9.68 19.41
N GLU A 66 -31.83 9.79 18.79
CA GLU A 66 -32.01 9.95 17.34
C GLU A 66 -31.47 11.31 16.87
N ASP A 67 -31.83 12.41 17.53
CA ASP A 67 -31.33 13.75 17.22
C ASP A 67 -29.79 13.82 17.30
N ARG A 68 -29.21 13.21 18.34
CA ARG A 68 -27.76 13.14 18.53
C ARG A 68 -27.08 12.27 17.46
N LEU A 69 -27.74 11.21 17.01
CA LEU A 69 -27.24 10.35 15.95
C LEU A 69 -27.26 11.08 14.60
N GLU A 70 -28.31 11.86 14.32
CA GLU A 70 -28.39 12.70 13.12
C GLU A 70 -27.28 13.75 13.09
N GLU A 71 -27.05 14.46 14.21
CA GLU A 71 -25.94 15.41 14.31
C GLU A 71 -24.57 14.74 14.06
N ALA A 72 -24.34 13.60 14.71
CA ALA A 72 -23.10 12.84 14.53
C ALA A 72 -22.94 12.36 13.07
N SER A 73 -24.03 11.93 12.43
CA SER A 73 -24.03 11.51 11.02
C SER A 73 -23.63 12.65 10.10
N LEU A 74 -24.18 13.87 10.30
CA LEU A 74 -23.81 15.06 9.53
C LEU A 74 -22.33 15.43 9.71
N GLN A 75 -21.80 15.30 10.94
CA GLN A 75 -20.37 15.55 11.19
C GLN A 75 -19.48 14.52 10.48
N VAL A 76 -19.87 13.25 10.50
CA VAL A 76 -19.15 12.17 9.80
C VAL A 76 -19.17 12.38 8.29
N GLU A 77 -20.31 12.77 7.72
CA GLU A 77 -20.44 13.06 6.28
C GLU A 77 -19.50 14.21 5.87
N LYS A 78 -19.52 15.32 6.62
CA LYS A 78 -18.62 16.45 6.39
C LYS A 78 -17.14 16.05 6.50
N MET A 79 -16.79 15.23 7.49
CA MET A 79 -15.41 14.74 7.64
C MET A 79 -15.03 13.82 6.49
N SER A 80 -15.94 12.97 6.03
CA SER A 80 -15.73 12.09 4.88
C SER A 80 -15.40 12.88 3.62
N GLU A 81 -16.16 13.94 3.32
CA GLU A 81 -15.86 14.85 2.20
C GLU A 81 -14.45 15.44 2.29
N ILE A 82 -14.08 15.98 3.47
CA ILE A 82 -12.74 16.54 3.70
C ILE A 82 -11.64 15.48 3.51
N VAL A 83 -11.81 14.29 4.08
CA VAL A 83 -10.83 13.19 3.98
C VAL A 83 -10.67 12.75 2.52
N THR A 84 -11.76 12.67 1.75
CA THR A 84 -11.67 12.33 0.32
C THR A 84 -10.89 13.36 -0.49
N GLU A 85 -11.12 14.65 -0.25
CA GLU A 85 -10.36 15.72 -0.91
C GLU A 85 -8.88 15.72 -0.52
N GLN A 86 -8.58 15.57 0.77
CA GLN A 86 -7.19 15.46 1.25
C GLN A 86 -6.48 14.23 0.66
N TRP A 87 -7.18 13.10 0.50
CA TRP A 87 -6.64 11.91 -0.12
C TRP A 87 -6.24 12.15 -1.59
N ILE A 88 -7.10 12.82 -2.37
CA ILE A 88 -6.80 13.20 -3.76
C ILE A 88 -5.54 14.09 -3.82
N GLN A 89 -5.42 15.05 -2.90
CA GLN A 89 -4.25 15.93 -2.84
C GLN A 89 -2.96 15.17 -2.51
N ILE A 90 -3.00 14.22 -1.57
CA ILE A 90 -1.86 13.36 -1.23
C ILE A 90 -1.42 12.55 -2.46
N GLN A 91 -2.36 11.94 -3.18
CA GLN A 91 -2.05 11.17 -4.39
C GLN A 91 -1.37 12.03 -5.47
N HIS A 92 -1.86 13.27 -5.69
CA HIS A 92 -1.21 14.20 -6.62
C HIS A 92 0.21 14.60 -6.17
N LEU A 93 0.42 14.83 -4.88
CA LEU A 93 1.73 15.14 -4.32
C LEU A 93 2.71 13.97 -4.46
N GLU A 94 2.27 12.74 -4.20
CA GLU A 94 3.07 11.53 -4.37
C GLU A 94 3.50 11.35 -5.84
N GLN A 95 2.56 11.54 -6.78
CA GLN A 95 2.85 11.46 -8.20
C GLN A 95 3.84 12.57 -8.64
N ALA A 96 3.64 13.80 -8.17
CA ALA A 96 4.53 14.92 -8.45
C ALA A 96 5.95 14.68 -7.90
N LEU A 97 6.05 14.13 -6.69
CA LEU A 97 7.33 13.75 -6.07
C LEU A 97 8.04 12.68 -6.90
N HIS A 98 7.33 11.62 -7.31
CA HIS A 98 7.91 10.56 -8.13
C HIS A 98 8.45 11.11 -9.47
N MET A 99 7.66 11.97 -10.13
CA MET A 99 8.08 12.63 -11.37
C MET A 99 9.28 13.56 -11.16
N ALA A 100 9.33 14.28 -10.04
CA ALA A 100 10.46 15.15 -9.69
C ALA A 100 11.74 14.34 -9.47
N GLN A 101 11.65 13.20 -8.77
CA GLN A 101 12.78 12.29 -8.55
C GLN A 101 13.31 11.73 -9.88
N LEU A 102 12.43 11.26 -10.76
CA LEU A 102 12.82 10.76 -12.08
C LEU A 102 13.53 11.84 -12.91
N ARG A 103 13.02 13.08 -12.90
CA ARG A 103 13.66 14.21 -13.58
C ARG A 103 15.02 14.52 -12.98
N ALA A 104 15.14 14.55 -11.66
CA ALA A 104 16.41 14.82 -10.97
C ALA A 104 17.48 13.75 -11.32
N ALA A 105 17.11 12.47 -11.29
CA ALA A 105 18.00 11.38 -11.67
C ALA A 105 18.43 11.47 -13.14
N ASN A 106 17.50 11.82 -14.05
CA ASN A 106 17.82 12.03 -15.46
C ASN A 106 18.77 13.22 -15.68
N VAL A 107 18.57 14.33 -15.00
CA VAL A 107 19.47 15.50 -15.05
C VAL A 107 20.86 15.11 -14.52
N GLN A 108 20.94 14.40 -13.39
CA GLN A 108 22.20 13.90 -12.86
C GLN A 108 22.93 13.00 -13.86
N ARG A 109 22.21 12.06 -14.50
CA ARG A 109 22.75 11.18 -15.54
C ARG A 109 23.24 11.96 -16.75
N GLN A 110 22.49 12.97 -17.21
CA GLN A 110 22.91 13.83 -18.31
C GLN A 110 24.16 14.63 -17.96
N LEU A 111 24.26 15.18 -16.74
CA LEU A 111 25.45 15.87 -16.26
C LEU A 111 26.66 14.95 -16.19
N MET A 112 26.48 13.71 -15.73
CA MET A 112 27.53 12.68 -15.71
C MET A 112 28.01 12.35 -17.13
N TYR A 113 27.10 12.19 -18.09
CA TYR A 113 27.43 11.97 -19.50
C TYR A 113 28.10 13.20 -20.14
N ALA A 114 27.68 14.40 -19.76
CA ALA A 114 28.27 15.65 -20.23
C ALA A 114 29.68 15.89 -19.68
N ARG A 115 29.96 15.45 -18.45
CA ARG A 115 31.25 15.61 -17.75
C ARG A 115 32.27 14.52 -18.10
N CYS A 116 31.84 13.37 -18.61
CA CYS A 116 32.76 12.30 -19.00
C CYS A 116 33.35 12.58 -20.40
N THR A 117 34.43 13.38 -20.44
CA THR A 117 35.18 13.73 -21.67
C THR A 117 35.54 12.50 -22.50
N PHE A 118 35.83 11.38 -21.83
CA PHE A 118 36.17 10.11 -22.47
C PHE A 118 35.00 9.51 -23.28
N LEU A 119 33.77 9.50 -22.76
CA LEU A 119 32.62 8.97 -23.50
C LEU A 119 32.24 9.88 -24.68
N LYS A 120 32.33 11.20 -24.52
CA LYS A 120 32.21 12.15 -25.64
C LYS A 120 33.28 11.91 -26.70
N PHE A 121 34.53 11.75 -26.28
CA PHE A 121 35.65 11.46 -27.16
C PHE A 121 35.48 10.14 -27.95
N VAL A 122 35.06 9.04 -27.30
CA VAL A 122 34.83 7.76 -27.98
C VAL A 122 33.72 7.86 -29.02
N LYS A 123 32.64 8.58 -28.71
CA LYS A 123 31.54 8.83 -29.65
C LYS A 123 32.01 9.67 -30.84
N ASP A 124 32.63 10.82 -30.58
CA ASP A 124 33.12 11.73 -31.63
C ASP A 124 34.21 11.07 -32.49
N PHE A 125 35.11 10.28 -31.89
CA PHE A 125 36.14 9.53 -32.61
C PHE A 125 35.52 8.51 -33.57
N SER A 126 34.52 7.75 -33.10
CA SER A 126 33.87 6.70 -33.89
C SER A 126 32.97 7.26 -35.00
N GLU A 127 32.21 8.31 -34.71
CA GLU A 127 31.21 8.87 -35.64
C GLU A 127 31.83 9.86 -36.64
N LYS A 128 32.87 10.61 -36.25
CA LYS A 128 33.38 11.73 -37.06
C LYS A 128 34.83 11.54 -37.50
N HIS A 129 35.71 11.16 -36.59
CA HIS A 129 37.15 11.11 -36.91
C HIS A 129 37.52 9.86 -37.70
N LEU A 130 36.98 8.69 -37.36
CA LEU A 130 37.28 7.43 -38.04
C LEU A 130 36.84 7.46 -39.52
N PRO A 131 35.64 7.92 -39.89
CA PRO A 131 35.25 8.04 -41.30
C PRO A 131 36.08 9.09 -42.05
N LYS A 132 36.45 10.19 -41.38
CA LYS A 132 37.25 11.28 -41.96
C LYS A 132 38.70 10.86 -42.21
N LEU A 133 39.33 10.13 -41.29
CA LEU A 133 40.64 9.51 -41.49
C LEU A 133 40.62 8.53 -42.66
N THR A 134 39.53 7.77 -42.78
CA THR A 134 39.30 6.84 -43.89
C THR A 134 39.22 7.59 -45.22
N GLY A 135 38.42 8.66 -45.30
CA GLY A 135 38.34 9.50 -46.50
C GLY A 135 39.63 10.24 -46.86
N MET A 136 40.46 10.58 -45.87
CA MET A 136 41.73 11.30 -46.07
C MET A 136 42.87 10.40 -46.53
N LEU A 137 42.89 9.12 -46.18
CA LEU A 137 43.96 8.18 -46.55
C LEU A 137 43.74 7.52 -47.92
N VAL A 138 42.50 7.51 -48.43
CA VAL A 138 42.11 6.96 -49.73
C VAL A 138 42.84 7.60 -50.93
N PRO A 139 43.10 8.93 -50.98
CA PRO A 139 43.79 9.57 -52.09
C PRO A 139 45.32 9.36 -52.14
N TYR A 140 45.98 9.04 -51.02
CA TYR A 140 47.44 8.92 -50.95
C TYR A 140 47.99 7.58 -51.46
N LEU A 141 47.12 6.62 -51.82
CA LEU A 141 47.50 5.28 -52.30
C LEU A 141 46.72 4.92 -53.59
N PRO A 142 47.13 5.46 -54.75
CA PRO A 142 46.46 5.19 -56.03
C PRO A 142 46.56 3.71 -56.40
N GLY A 143 45.43 3.08 -56.72
CA GLY A 143 45.37 1.68 -57.19
C GLY A 143 45.24 0.60 -56.11
N LYS A 144 45.32 0.93 -54.82
CA LYS A 144 45.11 -0.01 -53.69
C LYS A 144 43.89 0.31 -52.81
N GLY A 145 42.99 1.17 -53.27
CA GLY A 145 41.81 1.63 -52.52
C GLY A 145 40.92 0.49 -52.00
N SER A 146 40.69 -0.56 -52.79
CA SER A 146 39.91 -1.74 -52.36
C SER A 146 40.61 -2.54 -51.25
N ILE A 147 41.94 -2.66 -51.29
CA ILE A 147 42.76 -3.36 -50.29
C ILE A 147 42.78 -2.57 -48.97
N LEU A 148 42.88 -1.23 -49.05
CA LEU A 148 42.78 -0.34 -47.88
C LEU A 148 41.40 -0.39 -47.24
N ILE A 149 40.33 -0.34 -48.03
CA ILE A 149 38.96 -0.41 -47.51
C ILE A 149 38.71 -1.76 -46.85
N SER A 150 39.19 -2.88 -47.42
CA SER A 150 39.07 -4.20 -46.79
C SER A 150 39.93 -4.31 -45.53
N PHE A 151 41.17 -3.81 -45.56
CA PHE A 151 42.05 -3.76 -44.40
C PHE A 151 41.47 -2.91 -43.27
N MET A 152 40.94 -1.73 -43.58
CA MET A 152 40.31 -0.83 -42.61
C MET A 152 39.00 -1.40 -42.06
N SER A 153 38.19 -2.07 -42.90
CA SER A 153 37.00 -2.81 -42.46
C SER A 153 37.38 -3.96 -41.53
N GLN A 154 38.46 -4.67 -41.84
CA GLN A 154 39.01 -5.73 -40.99
C GLN A 154 39.56 -5.17 -39.68
N VAL A 155 40.29 -4.06 -39.70
CA VAL A 155 40.76 -3.35 -38.51
C VAL A 155 39.58 -2.88 -37.66
N GLN A 156 38.53 -2.31 -38.27
CA GLN A 156 37.32 -1.90 -37.57
C GLN A 156 36.58 -3.10 -36.95
N HIS A 157 36.48 -4.21 -37.66
CA HIS A 157 35.87 -5.44 -37.15
C HIS A 157 36.67 -6.03 -35.99
N GLN A 158 37.99 -6.08 -36.11
CA GLN A 158 38.88 -6.52 -35.03
C GLN A 158 38.82 -5.57 -33.84
N PHE A 159 38.72 -4.26 -34.08
CA PHE A 159 38.53 -3.26 -33.04
C PHE A 159 37.19 -3.44 -32.31
N LYS A 160 36.10 -3.73 -33.02
CA LYS A 160 34.81 -4.09 -32.42
C LYS A 160 34.91 -5.36 -31.56
N ARG A 161 35.57 -6.40 -32.06
CA ARG A 161 35.80 -7.64 -31.30
C ARG A 161 36.63 -7.39 -30.04
N PHE A 162 37.70 -6.61 -30.17
CA PHE A 162 38.53 -6.18 -29.06
C PHE A 162 37.72 -5.39 -28.03
N PHE A 163 36.88 -4.45 -28.48
CA PHE A 163 36.03 -3.66 -27.59
C PHE A 163 34.98 -4.50 -26.86
N LEU A 164 34.41 -5.52 -27.51
CA LEU A 164 33.50 -6.47 -26.86
C LEU A 164 34.22 -7.31 -25.79
N ALA A 165 35.41 -7.82 -26.12
CA ALA A 165 36.25 -8.53 -25.16
C ALA A 165 36.67 -7.62 -23.99
N PHE A 166 37.03 -6.38 -24.29
CA PHE A 166 37.33 -5.34 -23.32
C PHE A 166 36.15 -5.07 -22.40
N LYS A 167 34.92 -4.94 -22.94
CA LYS A 167 33.73 -4.72 -22.13
C LYS A 167 33.46 -5.87 -21.17
N LYS A 168 33.68 -7.11 -21.63
CA LYS A 168 33.58 -8.30 -20.79
C LYS A 168 34.63 -8.27 -19.67
N PHE A 169 35.89 -8.00 -20.01
CA PHE A 169 36.98 -7.90 -19.04
C PHE A 169 36.78 -6.76 -18.05
N HIS A 170 36.28 -5.60 -18.52
CA HIS A 170 35.94 -4.46 -17.68
C HIS A 170 34.87 -4.84 -16.66
N HIS A 171 33.81 -5.52 -17.08
CA HIS A 171 32.75 -5.99 -16.19
C HIS A 171 33.25 -7.01 -15.17
N GLU A 172 34.09 -7.95 -15.58
CA GLU A 172 34.74 -8.90 -14.66
C GLU A 172 35.60 -8.15 -13.64
N LEU A 173 36.42 -7.19 -14.09
CA LEU A 173 37.28 -6.37 -13.24
C LEU A 173 36.49 -5.51 -12.24
N GLN A 174 35.32 -4.99 -12.64
CA GLN A 174 34.41 -4.30 -11.72
C GLN A 174 33.99 -5.23 -10.57
N GLY A 175 33.66 -6.48 -10.85
CA GLY A 175 33.32 -7.48 -9.84
C GLY A 175 34.46 -7.69 -8.83
N PHE A 176 35.69 -7.86 -9.33
CA PHE A 176 36.89 -8.01 -8.49
C PHE A 176 37.17 -6.77 -7.64
N ILE A 177 37.14 -5.58 -8.24
CA ILE A 177 37.37 -4.31 -7.54
C ILE A 177 36.33 -4.11 -6.45
N LYS A 178 35.05 -4.31 -6.76
CA LYS A 178 33.97 -4.17 -5.78
C LYS A 178 34.16 -5.12 -4.62
N GLN A 179 34.47 -6.39 -4.91
CA GLN A 179 34.74 -7.39 -3.89
C GLN A 179 35.91 -6.98 -2.99
N GLU A 180 36.99 -6.45 -3.56
CA GLU A 180 38.18 -6.05 -2.81
C GLU A 180 37.96 -4.77 -2.00
N MET A 181 37.19 -3.82 -2.55
CA MET A 181 36.80 -2.60 -1.83
C MET A 181 35.91 -2.92 -0.62
N VAL A 182 34.95 -3.82 -0.75
CA VAL A 182 34.07 -4.22 0.35
C VAL A 182 34.83 -4.90 1.49
N LYS A 183 35.88 -5.68 1.17
CA LYS A 183 36.71 -6.35 2.19
C LYS A 183 37.59 -5.40 2.99
N ASN A 184 37.92 -4.24 2.44
CA ASN A 184 38.83 -3.29 3.06
C ASN A 184 38.05 -2.22 3.84
N LYS A 185 38.33 -2.08 5.15
CA LYS A 185 37.65 -1.12 6.04
C LYS A 185 37.68 0.33 5.53
N LEU A 186 38.72 0.73 4.80
CA LEU A 186 38.88 2.11 4.31
C LEU A 186 38.06 2.38 3.03
N THR A 187 37.92 1.38 2.17
CA THR A 187 37.26 1.55 0.85
C THR A 187 35.85 0.95 0.80
N ALA A 188 35.42 0.24 1.84
CA ALA A 188 34.08 -0.35 1.93
C ALA A 188 32.96 0.68 1.79
N ALA A 189 33.11 1.84 2.44
CA ALA A 189 32.15 2.94 2.35
C ALA A 189 32.07 3.55 0.94
N LEU A 190 33.09 3.32 0.11
CA LEU A 190 33.21 3.88 -1.24
C LEU A 190 32.86 2.87 -2.34
N ALA A 191 32.47 1.64 -2.00
CA ALA A 191 32.19 0.55 -2.94
C ALA A 191 30.86 0.70 -3.73
N ASN A 192 30.57 1.90 -4.21
CA ASN A 192 29.44 2.18 -5.09
C ASN A 192 29.78 1.81 -6.55
N GLU A 193 28.77 1.49 -7.35
CA GLU A 193 28.93 1.03 -8.74
C GLU A 193 29.66 2.04 -9.63
N GLU A 194 29.48 3.34 -9.38
CA GLU A 194 30.08 4.40 -10.19
C GLU A 194 31.59 4.48 -9.96
N LEU A 195 32.04 4.49 -8.71
CA LEU A 195 33.46 4.52 -8.36
C LEU A 195 34.15 3.23 -8.80
N VAL A 196 33.50 2.08 -8.64
CA VAL A 196 33.99 0.79 -9.14
C VAL A 196 34.18 0.84 -10.67
N PHE A 197 33.22 1.41 -11.42
CA PHE A 197 33.35 1.63 -12.86
C PHE A 197 34.53 2.53 -13.22
N PHE A 198 34.74 3.63 -12.49
CA PHE A 198 35.86 4.54 -12.75
C PHE A 198 37.22 3.89 -12.47
N VAL A 199 37.36 3.18 -11.35
CA VAL A 199 38.60 2.49 -10.99
C VAL A 199 38.90 1.38 -12.00
N ALA A 200 37.90 0.58 -12.40
CA ALA A 200 38.06 -0.44 -13.44
C ALA A 200 38.54 0.18 -14.76
N SER A 201 37.93 1.30 -15.16
CA SER A 201 38.32 2.02 -16.37
C SER A 201 39.76 2.56 -16.28
N ALA A 202 40.13 3.13 -15.14
CA ALA A 202 41.46 3.69 -14.89
C ALA A 202 42.56 2.62 -14.96
N LEU A 203 42.34 1.47 -14.30
CA LEU A 203 43.29 0.35 -14.30
C LEU A 203 43.56 -0.21 -15.69
N ILE A 204 42.62 -0.10 -16.62
CA ILE A 204 42.83 -0.55 -18.00
C ILE A 204 43.42 0.57 -18.86
N THR A 205 42.96 1.80 -18.68
CA THR A 205 43.36 2.92 -19.55
C THR A 205 44.77 3.42 -19.25
N PHE A 206 45.19 3.45 -17.98
CA PHE A 206 46.52 3.95 -17.62
C PHE A 206 47.68 3.13 -18.19
N PRO A 207 47.68 1.78 -18.17
CA PRO A 207 48.73 0.99 -18.81
C PRO A 207 48.81 1.22 -20.32
N ILE A 208 47.66 1.35 -21.00
CA ILE A 208 47.60 1.60 -22.45
C ILE A 208 48.21 2.97 -22.77
N LEU A 209 47.83 4.01 -22.02
CA LEU A 209 48.38 5.35 -22.19
C LEU A 209 49.87 5.41 -21.85
N ALA A 210 50.32 4.73 -20.78
CA ALA A 210 51.73 4.67 -20.42
C ALA A 210 52.56 3.96 -21.50
N ALA A 211 52.08 2.82 -22.01
CA ALA A 211 52.72 2.11 -23.12
C ALA A 211 52.77 2.97 -24.38
N TRP A 212 51.68 3.68 -24.71
CA TRP A 212 51.64 4.60 -25.84
C TRP A 212 52.68 5.72 -25.71
N VAL A 213 52.75 6.38 -24.55
CA VAL A 213 53.72 7.46 -24.29
C VAL A 213 55.16 6.94 -24.38
N LEU A 214 55.45 5.76 -23.81
CA LEU A 214 56.78 5.15 -23.87
C LEU A 214 57.18 4.81 -25.31
N LEU A 215 56.30 4.16 -26.07
CA LEU A 215 56.55 3.84 -27.48
C LEU A 215 56.74 5.12 -28.31
N SER A 216 55.88 6.12 -28.12
CA SER A 216 55.98 7.41 -28.81
C SER A 216 57.32 8.11 -28.54
N SER A 217 57.84 8.01 -27.32
CA SER A 217 59.13 8.60 -26.92
C SER A 217 60.35 7.90 -27.55
N GLN A 218 60.22 6.61 -27.89
CA GLN A 218 61.26 5.84 -28.60
C GLN A 218 61.29 6.20 -30.08
N PHE A 219 60.12 6.36 -30.71
CA PHE A 219 60.02 6.76 -32.12
C PHE A 219 60.32 8.25 -32.36
N SER A 220 60.26 9.10 -31.33
CA SER A 220 60.64 10.52 -31.43
C SER A 220 62.15 10.76 -31.31
N LYS A 221 62.94 9.70 -31.09
CA LYS A 221 64.42 9.73 -30.99
C LYS A 221 65.12 9.06 -32.19
N LEU A 222 64.35 8.64 -33.20
CA LEU A 222 64.80 8.20 -34.52
C LEU A 222 64.53 9.31 -35.54
#